data_AF-A0A100Y086-F1
#
_entry.id   AF-A0A100Y086-F1
#
_cell.length_a   1.000
_cell.length_b   1.000
_cell.length_c   1.000
_cell.angle_alpha   90.00
_cell.angle_beta   90.00
_cell.angle_gamma   90.00
#
_symmetry.space_group_name_H-M   'P 1'
#
loop_
_entity.id
_entity.type
_entity.pdbx_description
1 polymer ?
#
loop_
_entity_poly.entity_id
_entity_poly.type
_entity_poly.pdbx_seq_one_letter_code
_entity_poly.pdbx_strand_id
1 'polypeptide(L)'
;MPRPTCVWRRSSPSSPQERGQDRPAVRRASPSPGPGPRAWEYESWTDDLERAVVALSHQNFAFADDLLRRWSSTYRPSDLDERGTYLLARSIALQGDLKRDQGAVVGPLSAQRGYTTARSLYTELATPRRVAQLDLSLSVATEMSGALETAARQYEDLAIDVIPTRPCPCAPGGSEPPSARTATTTTRSG
;
A
#
# COMPACT_ATOMS: atom_id res chain seq x y z
N MET A 1 -46.69 20.39 28.14
CA MET A 1 -47.72 20.85 27.17
C MET A 1 -47.71 19.94 25.94
N PRO A 2 -48.86 19.73 25.29
CA PRO A 2 -49.28 18.42 24.77
C PRO A 2 -48.97 18.18 23.29
N ARG A 3 -48.93 16.89 22.94
CA ARG A 3 -49.07 16.37 21.57
C ARG A 3 -50.51 16.61 21.06
N PRO A 4 -50.71 16.92 19.77
CA PRO A 4 -51.96 16.62 19.09
C PRO A 4 -51.77 15.43 18.16
N THR A 5 -52.34 14.30 18.58
CA THR A 5 -52.81 13.23 17.69
C THR A 5 -54.07 13.71 16.97
N CYS A 6 -54.10 13.65 15.63
CA CYS A 6 -55.36 13.61 14.89
C CYS A 6 -55.46 12.28 14.15
N VAL A 7 -56.30 11.42 14.72
CA VAL A 7 -56.93 10.27 14.10
C VAL A 7 -58.05 10.79 13.21
N TRP A 8 -58.08 10.40 11.93
CA TRP A 8 -59.33 10.35 11.17
C TRP A 8 -59.47 9.01 10.46
N ARG A 9 -60.65 8.44 10.66
CA ARG A 9 -61.08 7.09 10.34
C ARG A 9 -61.78 7.09 8.98
N ARG A 10 -61.22 6.31 8.05
CA ARG A 10 -61.81 5.31 7.14
C ARG A 10 -63.16 5.63 6.47
N SER A 11 -63.18 5.56 5.13
CA SER A 11 -64.19 4.83 4.34
C SER A 11 -63.70 4.63 2.89
N SER A 12 -63.63 3.37 2.45
CA SER A 12 -63.65 2.96 1.03
C SER A 12 -65.06 2.45 0.72
N PRO A 13 -65.53 2.52 -0.53
CA PRO A 13 -65.48 1.31 -1.36
C PRO A 13 -65.28 1.53 -2.89
N SER A 14 -64.62 0.52 -3.47
CA SER A 14 -64.85 -0.14 -4.78
C SER A 14 -64.68 0.60 -6.13
N SER A 15 -63.72 0.05 -6.90
CA SER A 15 -63.25 0.29 -8.28
C SER A 15 -64.31 0.05 -9.39
N PRO A 16 -64.06 0.40 -10.68
CA PRO A 16 -63.17 -0.40 -11.55
C PRO A 16 -62.36 0.34 -12.65
N GLN A 17 -61.14 -0.16 -12.86
CA GLN A 17 -60.54 -0.50 -14.16
C GLN A 17 -60.31 0.59 -15.23
N GLU A 18 -59.06 1.05 -15.35
CA GLU A 18 -58.46 1.41 -16.65
C GLU A 18 -57.01 0.92 -16.77
N ARG A 19 -56.84 -0.06 -17.66
CA ARG A 19 -55.84 -0.14 -18.74
C ARG A 19 -54.38 0.26 -18.41
N GLY A 20 -53.59 -0.78 -18.17
CA GLY A 20 -52.38 -1.11 -18.93
C GLY A 20 -51.46 0.04 -19.35
N GLN A 21 -50.45 0.31 -18.52
CA GLN A 21 -49.16 0.78 -18.98
C GLN A 21 -48.07 0.02 -18.22
N ASP A 22 -47.72 -1.14 -18.76
CA ASP A 22 -46.44 -1.80 -18.50
C ASP A 22 -45.32 -0.85 -18.94
N ARG A 23 -44.88 0.01 -18.01
CA ARG A 23 -43.58 0.66 -18.15
C ARG A 23 -42.55 -0.42 -17.89
N PRO A 24 -41.71 -0.81 -18.87
CA PRO A 24 -40.61 -1.69 -18.56
C PRO A 24 -39.79 -0.98 -17.49
N ALA A 25 -39.68 -1.61 -16.33
CA ALA A 25 -38.70 -1.24 -15.33
C ALA A 25 -37.36 -1.23 -16.07
N VAL A 26 -36.86 -0.03 -16.36
CA VAL A 26 -35.47 0.17 -16.74
C VAL A 26 -34.71 -0.36 -15.55
N ARG A 27 -34.35 -1.64 -15.65
CA ARG A 27 -33.42 -2.32 -14.79
C ARG A 27 -32.18 -1.48 -14.92
N ARG A 28 -32.00 -0.52 -14.00
CA ARG A 28 -30.74 0.22 -13.87
C ARG A 28 -29.73 -0.88 -13.68
N ALA A 29 -29.03 -1.21 -14.76
CA ALA A 29 -27.82 -1.97 -14.66
C ALA A 29 -26.99 -1.19 -13.65
N SER A 30 -26.78 -1.78 -12.48
CA SER A 30 -25.70 -1.36 -11.61
C SER A 30 -24.48 -1.20 -12.52
N PRO A 31 -23.73 -0.08 -12.44
CA PRO A 31 -22.53 0.06 -13.24
C PRO A 31 -21.67 -1.16 -12.94
N SER A 32 -21.50 -2.02 -13.95
CA SER A 32 -20.48 -3.06 -13.90
C SER A 32 -19.18 -2.34 -13.60
N PRO A 33 -18.33 -2.82 -12.66
CA PRO A 33 -16.96 -2.36 -12.67
C PRO A 33 -16.48 -2.56 -14.10
N GLY A 34 -15.98 -1.48 -14.71
CA GLY A 34 -15.44 -1.55 -16.06
C GLY A 34 -14.42 -2.70 -16.08
N PRO A 35 -14.25 -3.40 -17.22
CA PRO A 35 -13.17 -4.36 -17.32
C PRO A 35 -11.88 -3.63 -16.96
N GLY A 36 -11.16 -4.15 -15.97
CA GLY A 36 -9.82 -3.66 -15.63
C GLY A 36 -8.91 -3.68 -16.86
N PRO A 37 -7.69 -3.14 -16.75
CA PRO A 37 -6.79 -2.99 -17.89
C PRO A 37 -6.64 -4.29 -18.69
N ARG A 38 -6.62 -4.17 -20.01
CA ARG A 38 -6.39 -5.30 -20.93
C ARG A 38 -4.92 -5.74 -20.86
N ALA A 39 -4.64 -6.97 -21.29
CA ALA A 39 -3.28 -7.51 -21.29
C ALA A 39 -2.25 -6.58 -21.97
N TRP A 40 -2.57 -6.05 -23.15
CA TRP A 40 -1.70 -5.12 -23.89
C TRP A 40 -1.57 -3.74 -23.22
N GLU A 41 -2.55 -3.33 -22.42
CA GLU A 41 -2.49 -2.09 -21.64
C GLU A 41 -1.49 -2.24 -20.49
N TYR A 42 -1.44 -3.41 -19.84
CA TYR A 42 -0.43 -3.69 -18.82
C TYR A 42 1.00 -3.71 -19.39
N GLU A 43 1.19 -4.29 -20.57
CA GLU A 43 2.48 -4.29 -21.25
C GLU A 43 2.91 -2.86 -21.58
N SER A 44 2.01 -2.09 -22.20
CA SER A 44 2.25 -0.68 -22.53
C SER A 44 2.55 0.17 -21.29
N TRP A 45 1.83 -0.06 -20.19
CA TRP A 45 2.07 0.63 -18.93
C TRP A 45 3.44 0.26 -18.35
N THR A 46 3.82 -1.01 -18.39
CA THR A 46 5.14 -1.46 -17.92
C THR A 46 6.26 -0.80 -18.73
N ASP A 47 6.12 -0.76 -20.06
CA ASP A 47 7.09 -0.10 -20.95
C ASP A 47 7.17 1.41 -20.71
N ASP A 48 6.02 2.06 -20.49
CA ASP A 48 5.98 3.49 -20.14
C ASP A 48 6.68 3.75 -18.80
N LEU A 49 6.60 2.84 -17.81
CA LEU A 49 7.31 2.96 -16.54
C LEU A 49 8.83 2.81 -16.69
N GLU A 50 9.30 1.85 -17.49
CA GLU A 50 10.74 1.71 -17.76
C GLU A 50 11.28 2.94 -18.51
N ARG A 51 10.52 3.48 -19.47
CA ARG A 51 10.86 4.74 -20.14
C ARG A 51 10.85 5.94 -19.19
N ALA A 52 9.91 6.00 -18.24
CA ALA A 52 9.89 7.05 -17.22
C ALA A 52 11.13 7.01 -16.32
N VAL A 53 11.60 5.83 -15.91
CA VAL A 53 12.85 5.68 -15.13
C VAL A 53 14.06 6.24 -15.88
N VAL A 54 14.19 5.90 -17.17
CA VAL A 54 15.28 6.44 -18.01
C VAL A 54 15.15 7.95 -18.21
N ALA A 55 13.93 8.46 -18.37
CA ALA A 55 13.69 9.89 -18.49
C ALA A 55 14.09 10.65 -17.22
N LEU A 56 13.79 10.10 -16.04
CA LEU A 56 14.16 10.69 -14.75
C LEU A 56 15.67 10.72 -14.55
N SER A 57 16.41 9.66 -14.91
CA SER A 57 17.88 9.66 -14.79
C SER A 57 18.54 10.73 -15.66
N HIS A 58 17.90 11.13 -16.76
CA HIS A 58 18.32 12.21 -17.64
C HIS A 58 17.68 13.57 -17.28
N GLN A 59 16.95 13.66 -16.16
CA GLN A 59 16.22 14.86 -15.71
C GLN A 59 15.20 15.39 -16.72
N ASN A 60 14.70 14.54 -17.61
CA ASN A 60 13.61 14.89 -18.53
C ASN A 60 12.26 14.74 -17.82
N PHE A 61 11.98 15.67 -16.90
CA PHE A 61 10.84 15.60 -16.01
C PHE A 61 9.50 15.73 -16.71
N ALA A 62 9.40 16.55 -17.76
CA ALA A 62 8.14 16.72 -18.50
C ALA A 62 7.71 15.41 -19.17
N PHE A 63 8.63 14.75 -19.87
CA PHE A 63 8.34 13.48 -20.51
C PHE A 63 8.03 12.37 -19.50
N ALA A 64 8.75 12.33 -18.37
CA ALA A 64 8.44 11.39 -17.29
C ALA A 64 7.03 11.62 -16.71
N ASP A 65 6.66 12.88 -16.42
CA ASP A 65 5.34 13.22 -15.89
C ASP A 65 4.21 12.82 -16.86
N ASP A 66 4.39 13.05 -18.15
CA ASP A 66 3.41 12.67 -19.19
C ASP A 66 3.17 11.16 -19.22
N LEU A 67 4.24 10.35 -19.22
CA LEU A 67 4.13 8.88 -19.20
C LEU A 67 3.43 8.38 -17.93
N LEU A 68 3.77 8.96 -16.77
CA LEU A 68 3.21 8.55 -15.48
C LEU A 68 1.73 8.95 -15.33
N ARG A 69 1.38 10.17 -15.75
CA ARG A 69 0.01 10.69 -15.66
C ARG A 69 -0.97 10.00 -16.59
N ARG A 70 -0.51 9.57 -17.76
CA ARG A 70 -1.35 8.86 -18.75
C ARG A 70 -2.13 7.72 -18.10
N TRP A 71 -1.43 6.85 -17.37
CA TRP A 71 -2.03 5.68 -16.75
C TRP A 71 -2.68 5.99 -15.40
N SER A 72 -2.03 6.81 -14.56
CA SER A 72 -2.54 7.13 -13.22
C SER A 72 -3.85 7.94 -13.23
N SER A 73 -4.14 8.65 -14.33
CA SER A 73 -5.40 9.40 -14.50
C SER A 73 -6.52 8.59 -15.16
N THR A 74 -6.19 7.46 -15.78
CA THR A 74 -7.13 6.64 -16.55
C THR A 74 -7.92 5.70 -15.65
N TYR A 75 -7.29 5.11 -14.64
CA TYR A 75 -7.91 4.09 -13.78
C TYR A 75 -8.12 4.58 -12.36
N ARG A 76 -9.27 4.23 -11.77
CA ARG A 76 -9.49 4.38 -10.32
C ARG A 76 -8.89 3.17 -9.60
N PRO A 77 -8.35 3.34 -8.38
CA PRO A 77 -7.82 2.22 -7.60
C PRO A 77 -8.83 1.07 -7.42
N SER A 78 -10.13 1.39 -7.31
CA SER A 78 -11.22 0.40 -7.16
C SER A 78 -11.43 -0.50 -8.38
N ASP A 79 -10.93 -0.08 -9.54
CA ASP A 79 -11.18 -0.75 -10.82
C ASP A 79 -9.97 -1.61 -11.25
N LEU A 80 -8.93 -1.65 -10.42
CA LEU A 80 -7.68 -2.35 -10.68
C LEU A 80 -7.63 -3.68 -9.93
N ASP A 81 -7.13 -4.70 -10.61
CA ASP A 81 -6.67 -5.93 -9.97
C ASP A 81 -5.33 -5.70 -9.23
N GLU A 82 -4.77 -6.75 -8.63
CA GLU A 82 -3.48 -6.66 -7.92
C GLU A 82 -2.35 -6.16 -8.82
N ARG A 83 -2.31 -6.61 -10.09
CA ARG A 83 -1.29 -6.18 -11.06
C ARG A 83 -1.43 -4.69 -11.39
N GLY A 84 -2.64 -4.22 -11.66
CA GLY A 84 -2.93 -2.82 -11.91
C GLY A 84 -2.61 -1.95 -10.70
N THR A 85 -2.98 -2.41 -9.50
CA THR A 85 -2.66 -1.72 -8.25
C THR A 85 -1.15 -1.62 -8.04
N TYR A 86 -0.39 -2.67 -8.37
CA TYR A 86 1.07 -2.66 -8.31
C TYR A 86 1.67 -1.60 -9.26
N LEU A 87 1.17 -1.52 -10.50
CA LEU A 87 1.65 -0.56 -11.50
C LEU A 87 1.23 0.87 -11.14
N LEU A 88 0.05 1.06 -10.55
CA LEU A 88 -0.39 2.35 -10.01
C LEU A 88 0.53 2.80 -8.88
N ALA A 89 0.82 1.92 -7.92
CA ALA A 89 1.75 2.21 -6.83
C ALA A 89 3.14 2.57 -7.36
N ARG A 90 3.64 1.85 -8.38
CA ARG A 90 4.93 2.15 -9.02
C ARG A 90 4.91 3.51 -9.72
N SER A 91 3.82 3.84 -10.40
CA SER A 91 3.65 5.14 -11.07
C SER A 91 3.68 6.30 -10.07
N ILE A 92 2.97 6.15 -8.94
CA ILE A 92 2.91 7.15 -7.87
C ILE A 92 4.27 7.30 -7.18
N ALA A 93 5.00 6.20 -6.97
CA ALA A 93 6.35 6.23 -6.42
C ALA A 93 7.31 7.03 -7.34
N LEU A 94 7.27 6.78 -8.66
CA LEU A 94 8.08 7.52 -9.63
C LEU A 94 7.67 8.99 -9.76
N GLN A 95 6.38 9.32 -9.57
CA GLN A 95 5.96 10.71 -9.43
C GLN A 95 6.55 11.35 -8.17
N GLY A 96 6.69 10.57 -7.08
CA GLY A 96 7.41 10.98 -5.88
C GLY A 96 8.88 11.30 -6.16
N ASP A 97 9.59 10.41 -6.87
CA ASP A 97 10.97 10.61 -7.30
C ASP A 97 11.12 11.89 -8.14
N LEU A 98 10.24 12.06 -9.13
CA LEU A 98 10.16 13.27 -9.95
C LEU A 98 10.03 14.53 -9.09
N LYS A 99 9.12 14.54 -8.11
CA LYS A 99 8.90 15.70 -7.23
C LYS A 99 10.08 15.94 -6.31
N ARG A 100 10.72 14.88 -5.82
CA ARG A 100 11.93 14.98 -4.99
C ARG A 100 13.06 15.64 -5.77
N ASP A 101 13.29 15.19 -7.00
CA ASP A 101 14.36 15.72 -7.86
C ASP A 101 14.09 17.17 -8.32
N GLN A 102 12.82 17.58 -8.35
CA GLN A 102 12.39 18.98 -8.52
C GLN A 102 12.46 19.83 -7.23
N GLY A 103 12.83 19.24 -6.08
CA GLY A 103 12.86 19.92 -4.78
C GLY A 103 11.49 20.08 -4.10
N ALA A 104 10.42 19.54 -4.67
CA ALA A 104 9.07 19.57 -4.10
C ALA A 104 8.90 18.43 -3.08
N VAL A 105 9.58 18.53 -1.93
CA VAL A 105 9.71 17.42 -0.97
C VAL A 105 8.52 17.31 0.01
N VAL A 106 8.05 18.43 0.55
CA VAL A 106 6.95 18.49 1.55
C VAL A 106 5.76 19.29 1.01
N GLY A 107 4.54 18.84 1.32
CA GLY A 107 3.28 19.50 0.94
C GLY A 107 2.28 18.58 0.21
N PRO A 108 1.11 19.09 -0.20
CA PRO A 108 0.04 18.27 -0.77
C PRO A 108 0.37 17.63 -2.14
N LEU A 109 1.28 18.24 -2.90
CA LEU A 109 1.73 17.77 -4.23
C LEU A 109 3.21 17.40 -4.20
N SER A 110 3.68 16.84 -3.09
CA SER A 110 5.09 16.61 -2.82
C SER A 110 5.51 15.15 -2.93
N ALA A 111 6.83 14.94 -2.96
CA ALA A 111 7.45 13.62 -2.92
C ALA A 111 6.95 12.77 -1.75
N GLN A 112 6.93 13.34 -0.54
CA GLN A 112 6.45 12.67 0.66
C GLN A 112 5.02 12.14 0.51
N ARG A 113 4.12 12.95 -0.09
CA ARG A 113 2.73 12.52 -0.33
C ARG A 113 2.68 11.35 -1.31
N GLY A 114 3.43 11.44 -2.41
CA GLY A 114 3.57 10.36 -3.39
C GLY A 114 4.04 9.05 -2.74
N TYR A 115 5.18 9.08 -2.03
CA TYR A 115 5.71 7.89 -1.36
C TYR A 115 4.75 7.32 -0.31
N THR A 116 4.09 8.16 0.48
CA THR A 116 3.10 7.70 1.47
C THR A 116 1.95 6.95 0.80
N THR A 117 1.43 7.47 -0.31
CA THR A 117 0.35 6.83 -1.07
C THR A 117 0.82 5.55 -1.75
N ALA A 118 2.00 5.53 -2.37
CA ALA A 118 2.54 4.30 -2.95
C ALA A 118 2.79 3.22 -1.87
N ARG A 119 3.22 3.64 -0.68
CA ARG A 119 3.49 2.75 0.45
C ARG A 119 2.23 2.08 0.96
N SER A 120 1.11 2.81 1.08
CA SER A 120 -0.16 2.21 1.49
C SER A 120 -0.61 1.14 0.48
N LEU A 121 -0.51 1.41 -0.81
CA LEU A 121 -0.85 0.45 -1.86
C LEU A 121 0.06 -0.80 -1.81
N TYR A 122 1.38 -0.64 -1.64
CA TYR A 122 2.27 -1.80 -1.49
C TYR A 122 2.08 -2.58 -0.18
N THR A 123 1.58 -1.93 0.86
CA THR A 123 1.18 -2.59 2.11
C THR A 123 -0.05 -3.45 1.89
N GLU A 124 -1.07 -2.92 1.20
CA GLU A 124 -2.27 -3.67 0.80
C GLU A 124 -1.94 -4.87 -0.08
N LEU A 125 -0.97 -4.73 -0.98
CA LEU A 125 -0.45 -5.81 -1.84
C LEU A 125 0.53 -6.76 -1.14
N ALA A 126 0.74 -6.62 0.18
CA ALA A 126 1.66 -7.43 0.97
C ALA A 126 3.05 -7.60 0.32
N THR A 127 3.62 -6.51 -0.23
CA THR A 127 4.93 -6.51 -0.88
C THR A 127 5.98 -5.84 0.03
N PRO A 128 6.45 -6.52 1.10
CA PRO A 128 7.25 -5.90 2.17
C PRO A 128 8.54 -5.26 1.65
N ARG A 129 9.17 -5.84 0.63
CA ARG A 129 10.36 -5.28 -0.01
C ARG A 129 10.12 -3.90 -0.61
N ARG A 130 8.96 -3.67 -1.24
CA ARG A 130 8.60 -2.37 -1.82
C ARG A 130 8.22 -1.36 -0.73
N VAL A 131 7.57 -1.83 0.34
CA VAL A 131 7.27 -1.01 1.52
C VAL A 131 8.57 -0.48 2.15
N ALA A 132 9.54 -1.35 2.42
CA ALA A 132 10.84 -0.95 2.98
C ALA A 132 11.61 0.03 2.08
N GLN A 133 11.55 -0.16 0.75
CA GLN A 133 12.13 0.78 -0.21
C GLN A 133 11.49 2.17 -0.12
N LEU A 134 10.17 2.25 0.06
CA LEU A 134 9.48 3.54 0.22
C LEU A 134 9.68 4.15 1.60
N ASP A 135 9.83 3.34 2.64
CA ASP A 135 10.23 3.84 3.96
C ASP A 135 11.58 4.54 3.89
N LEU A 136 12.55 3.96 3.18
CA LEU A 136 13.82 4.62 2.92
C LEU A 136 13.65 5.94 2.16
N SER A 137 12.85 5.96 1.09
CA SER A 137 12.58 7.20 0.33
C SER A 137 11.88 8.28 1.17
N LEU A 138 11.02 7.90 2.12
CA LEU A 138 10.39 8.81 3.08
C LEU A 138 11.38 9.38 4.08
N SER A 139 12.35 8.59 4.54
CA SER A 139 13.45 9.08 5.38
C SER A 139 14.33 10.08 4.65
N VAL A 140 14.68 9.79 3.39
CA VAL A 140 15.40 10.73 2.52
C VAL A 140 14.60 12.02 2.32
N ALA A 141 13.28 11.94 2.08
CA ALA A 141 12.45 13.14 1.97
C ALA A 141 12.40 13.95 3.28
N THR A 142 12.37 13.27 4.43
CA THR A 142 12.43 13.92 5.74
C THR A 142 13.76 14.65 5.93
N GLU A 143 14.87 14.01 5.56
CA GLU A 143 16.21 14.61 5.57
C GLU A 143 16.29 15.84 4.67
N MET A 144 15.82 15.74 3.42
CA MET A 144 15.81 16.83 2.44
C MET A 144 14.95 18.02 2.87
N SER A 145 13.97 17.81 3.76
CA SER A 145 13.18 18.89 4.37
C SER A 145 13.89 19.62 5.51
N GLY A 146 15.09 19.16 5.90
CA GLY A 146 15.88 19.71 7.00
C GLY A 146 15.57 19.09 8.37
N ALA A 147 14.71 18.07 8.46
CA ALA A 147 14.37 17.39 9.71
C ALA A 147 15.34 16.25 10.03
N LEU A 148 16.62 16.59 10.20
CA LEU A 148 17.75 15.65 10.25
C LEU A 148 17.65 14.64 11.40
N GLU A 149 17.28 15.06 12.61
CA GLU A 149 17.14 14.17 13.76
C GLU A 149 16.00 13.16 13.58
N THR A 150 14.93 13.56 12.90
CA THR A 150 13.82 12.66 12.59
C THR A 150 14.25 11.64 11.54
N ALA A 151 14.95 12.07 10.49
CA ALA A 151 15.48 11.17 9.48
C ALA A 151 16.48 10.15 10.07
N ALA A 152 17.38 10.59 10.96
CA ALA A 152 18.34 9.72 11.63
C ALA A 152 17.65 8.56 12.38
N ARG A 153 16.61 8.85 13.17
CA ARG A 153 15.85 7.80 13.88
C ARG A 153 15.16 6.83 12.92
N GLN A 154 14.60 7.33 11.82
CA GLN A 154 13.97 6.47 10.82
C GLN A 154 15.00 5.57 10.12
N TYR A 155 16.22 6.06 9.85
CA TYR A 155 17.30 5.24 9.33
C TYR A 155 17.75 4.18 10.34
N GLU A 156 17.83 4.51 11.63
CA GLU A 156 18.10 3.53 12.70
C GLU A 156 17.05 2.43 12.71
N ASP A 157 15.76 2.78 12.68
CA ASP A 157 14.66 1.81 12.63
C ASP A 157 14.76 0.88 11.40
N LEU A 158 15.13 1.43 10.24
CA LEU A 158 15.32 0.67 9.00
C LEU A 158 16.56 -0.22 9.00
N ALA A 159 17.59 0.16 9.75
CA ALA A 159 18.83 -0.62 9.87
C ALA A 159 18.67 -1.85 10.78
N ILE A 160 17.59 -1.93 11.55
CA ILE A 160 17.22 -3.12 12.33
C ILE A 160 16.65 -4.17 11.38
N ASP A 161 17.51 -4.75 10.55
CA ASP A 161 17.20 -5.98 9.84
C ASP A 161 17.56 -7.14 10.79
N VAL A 162 16.54 -7.80 11.35
CA VAL A 162 16.73 -9.12 11.95
C VAL A 162 17.04 -10.04 10.78
N ILE A 163 18.33 -10.16 10.43
CA ILE A 163 18.80 -11.36 9.74
C ILE A 163 18.31 -12.49 10.64
N PRO A 164 17.38 -13.36 10.20
CA PRO A 164 17.06 -14.53 10.98
C PRO A 164 18.39 -15.27 11.10
N THR A 165 18.95 -15.25 12.30
CA THR A 165 20.10 -16.05 12.66
C THR A 165 19.62 -17.49 12.57
N ARG A 166 19.55 -18.04 11.35
CA ARG A 166 19.45 -19.47 11.16
C ARG A 166 20.70 -20.00 11.86
N PRO A 167 20.57 -20.76 12.94
CA PRO A 167 21.74 -21.34 13.57
C PRO A 167 22.48 -22.14 12.50
N CYS A 168 23.74 -21.79 12.25
CA CYS A 168 24.59 -22.55 11.35
C CYS A 168 24.54 -24.03 11.78
N PRO A 169 24.17 -24.98 10.92
CA PRO A 169 24.11 -26.40 11.28
C PRO A 169 25.51 -27.05 11.44
N CYS A 170 26.55 -26.25 11.61
CA CYS A 170 27.94 -26.70 11.73
C CYS A 170 28.45 -26.49 13.17
N ALA A 171 27.77 -27.05 14.16
CA ALA A 171 28.39 -27.33 15.45
C ALA A 171 28.64 -28.85 15.50
N PRO A 172 29.86 -29.32 15.16
CA PRO A 172 30.20 -30.72 15.41
C PRO A 172 30.20 -30.97 16.92
N GLY A 173 29.53 -32.06 17.32
CA GLY A 173 29.42 -32.49 18.71
C GLY A 173 30.78 -32.53 19.39
N GLY A 174 30.88 -31.80 20.50
CA GLY A 174 32.09 -31.71 21.31
C GLY A 174 31.74 -31.92 22.78
N SER A 175 32.01 -33.15 23.24
CA SER A 175 32.38 -33.53 24.60
C SER A 175 31.41 -33.22 25.74
N GLU A 176 30.65 -34.26 26.08
CA GLU A 176 30.25 -34.66 27.43
C GLU A 176 31.37 -34.38 28.47
N PRO A 177 31.11 -33.67 29.59
CA PRO A 177 32.09 -33.49 30.65
C PRO A 177 32.23 -34.77 31.49
N PRO A 178 33.44 -35.17 31.90
CA PRO A 178 33.63 -36.37 32.71
C PRO A 178 33.04 -36.20 34.11
N SER A 179 32.23 -37.20 34.50
CA SER A 179 31.70 -37.45 35.85
C SER A 179 32.71 -37.11 36.95
N ALA A 180 32.45 -36.03 37.68
CA ALA A 180 33.12 -35.74 38.94
C ALA A 180 32.61 -36.72 40.01
N ARG A 181 33.51 -37.62 40.42
CA ARG A 181 33.37 -38.50 41.58
C ARG A 181 32.99 -37.68 42.82
N THR A 182 31.80 -37.93 43.38
CA THR A 182 31.46 -37.56 44.75
C THR A 182 32.19 -38.51 45.70
N ALA A 183 33.23 -37.99 46.36
CA ALA A 183 33.86 -38.65 47.50
C ALA A 183 32.97 -38.45 48.75
N THR A 184 32.43 -39.56 49.25
CA THR A 184 31.71 -39.65 50.52
C THR A 184 32.66 -39.34 51.67
N THR A 185 32.50 -38.20 52.34
CA THR A 185 33.16 -37.94 53.63
C THR A 185 32.27 -38.44 54.75
N THR A 186 32.69 -39.54 55.36
CA THR A 186 32.11 -40.16 56.55
C THR A 186 32.24 -39.23 57.76
N THR A 187 31.09 -38.79 58.28
CA THR A 187 30.96 -38.29 59.65
C THR A 187 30.69 -39.49 60.56
N ARG A 188 31.60 -39.77 61.51
CA ARG A 188 31.24 -40.51 62.73
C ARG A 188 31.99 -39.95 63.93
N SER A 189 31.19 -39.56 64.89
CA SER A 189 31.46 -38.93 66.17
C SER A 189 32.23 -39.80 67.17
N GLY A 190 32.79 -39.13 68.17
CA GLY A 190 32.62 -39.47 69.59
C GLY A 190 33.47 -40.61 70.13
#